data_AF-A0A9X5YZC1-F1
#
_entry.id   AF-A0A9X5YZC1-F1
#
_cell.length_a   1.000
_cell.length_b   1.000
_cell.length_c   1.000
_cell.angle_alpha   90.00
_cell.angle_beta   90.00
_cell.angle_gamma   90.00
#
_symmetry.space_group_name_H-M   'P 1'
#
loop_
_entity.id
_entity.type
_entity.pdbx_description
1 polymer ?
#
loop_
_entity_poly.entity_id
_entity_poly.type
_entity_poly.pdbx_seq_one_letter_code
_entity_poly.pdbx_strand_id
1 'polypeptide(L)'
;MNARTGVETARAVADAVLYRGHQLYPYLSGVTAHQACGPFGALVPPAFAAGAGEHSSCHAECLLEHEPGGGAGLVTDPGHQADLGVLRVRVRFLRLVDRSEWVGRHGALSPVGTVRAPHGGPCASQEAVACEEDALIPLADLLVGSGDPDPDPALWTIPVVAPAGREVQPVTAPSEAPAPGGPWRAGAPAAASAPLSAREAPGAPRRVVRAWHRLDAELRLSARWLPGPFRAARLSAELRNTSRWSPGTAADGLAAPGVTDRAAARDEALRQSLIAAHLVFCAPGWRFLSLTDPPWWAVTYAACCHNERAWPVLVGDGPGHDDTVLAAPVVLPDHPRPDPIAPAFGTTRLSGPLAAHPHGPPPPV
;
A
#
# COMPACT_ATOMS: atom_id res chain seq x y z
N MET A 1 -25.25 -15.11 4.02
CA MET A 1 -23.98 -14.34 3.97
C MET A 1 -24.36 -12.88 3.86
N ASN A 2 -24.01 -12.04 4.82
CA ASN A 2 -24.23 -10.59 4.69
C ASN A 2 -23.38 -10.08 3.53
N ALA A 3 -23.96 -9.25 2.65
CA ALA A 3 -23.22 -8.57 1.60
C ALA A 3 -22.11 -7.72 2.24
N ARG A 4 -20.91 -7.69 1.62
CA ARG A 4 -19.82 -6.85 2.10
C ARG A 4 -20.17 -5.40 1.82
N THR A 5 -19.84 -4.50 2.75
CA THR A 5 -19.88 -3.06 2.46
C THR A 5 -18.87 -2.72 1.36
N GLY A 6 -19.09 -1.62 0.63
CA GLY A 6 -18.13 -1.16 -0.40
C GLY A 6 -16.71 -1.02 0.15
N VAL A 7 -16.57 -0.51 1.38
CA VAL A 7 -15.28 -0.37 2.09
C VAL A 7 -14.61 -1.74 2.35
N GLU A 8 -15.37 -2.76 2.73
CA GLU A 8 -14.85 -4.12 2.92
C GLU A 8 -14.45 -4.78 1.60
N THR A 9 -15.19 -4.53 0.53
CA THR A 9 -14.85 -4.98 -0.82
C THR A 9 -13.56 -4.30 -1.30
N ALA A 10 -13.43 -2.98 -1.10
CA ALA A 10 -12.21 -2.23 -1.43
C ALA A 10 -11.00 -2.75 -0.66
N ARG A 11 -11.18 -3.04 0.63
CA ARG A 11 -10.16 -3.70 1.44
C ARG A 11 -9.75 -5.06 0.87
N ALA A 12 -10.71 -5.91 0.53
CA ALA A 12 -10.41 -7.24 0.00
C ALA A 12 -9.68 -7.19 -1.35
N VAL A 13 -10.05 -6.25 -2.23
CA VAL A 13 -9.34 -6.00 -3.50
C VAL A 13 -7.92 -5.53 -3.22
N ALA A 14 -7.74 -4.53 -2.37
CA ALA A 14 -6.42 -4.04 -2.01
C ALA A 14 -5.54 -5.11 -1.35
N ASP A 15 -6.10 -5.93 -0.46
CA ASP A 15 -5.36 -7.02 0.19
C ASP A 15 -4.91 -8.07 -0.86
N ALA A 16 -5.76 -8.38 -1.84
CA ALA A 16 -5.48 -9.33 -2.91
C ALA A 16 -4.47 -8.82 -3.94
N VAL A 17 -4.58 -7.55 -4.36
CA VAL A 17 -3.80 -6.95 -5.45
C VAL A 17 -2.53 -6.26 -4.94
N LEU A 18 -2.65 -5.47 -3.86
CA LEU A 18 -1.58 -4.61 -3.38
C LEU A 18 -0.74 -5.28 -2.30
N TYR A 19 -1.35 -5.99 -1.34
CA TYR A 19 -0.62 -6.49 -0.17
C TYR A 19 -0.09 -7.91 -0.33
N ARG A 20 -0.71 -8.75 -1.17
CA ARG A 20 -0.27 -10.13 -1.37
C ARG A 20 1.20 -10.24 -1.82
N GLY A 21 1.66 -9.32 -2.67
CA GLY A 21 3.05 -9.19 -3.08
C GLY A 21 3.99 -8.65 -1.99
N HIS A 22 3.48 -8.11 -0.89
CA HIS A 22 4.29 -7.65 0.25
C HIS A 22 4.24 -8.62 1.45
N GLN A 23 3.18 -9.43 1.55
CA GLN A 23 3.06 -10.52 2.53
C GLN A 23 3.91 -11.75 2.16
N LEU A 24 4.31 -11.89 0.89
CA LEU A 24 5.09 -13.02 0.39
C LEU A 24 6.59 -12.76 0.24
N TYR A 25 7.07 -11.54 0.57
CA TYR A 25 8.46 -11.17 0.34
C TYR A 25 9.23 -11.07 1.66
N PRO A 26 10.03 -12.09 2.01
CA PRO A 26 11.01 -11.91 3.06
C PRO A 26 12.09 -10.94 2.58
N TYR A 27 12.25 -9.79 3.25
CA TYR A 27 13.47 -9.00 3.14
C TYR A 27 14.60 -9.81 3.80
N LEU A 28 15.29 -10.60 2.97
CA LEU A 28 16.49 -11.33 3.34
C LEU A 28 17.68 -10.40 3.11
N SER A 29 18.41 -10.11 4.19
CA SER A 29 19.67 -9.37 4.11
C SER A 29 20.61 -10.05 3.11
N GLY A 30 21.06 -9.34 2.08
CA GLY A 30 22.14 -9.79 1.18
C GLY A 30 21.73 -10.40 -0.16
N VAL A 31 20.44 -10.49 -0.52
CA VAL A 31 20.06 -10.78 -1.91
C VAL A 31 20.19 -9.48 -2.72
N THR A 32 20.62 -9.53 -3.99
CA THR A 32 20.77 -8.34 -4.86
C THR A 32 19.69 -8.27 -5.94
N ALA A 33 18.74 -9.21 -5.95
CA ALA A 33 17.61 -9.26 -6.88
C ALA A 33 16.52 -8.20 -6.59
N HIS A 34 16.74 -7.31 -5.62
CA HIS A 34 15.78 -6.33 -5.10
C HIS A 34 15.51 -5.11 -6.01
N GLN A 35 16.02 -5.12 -7.24
CA GLN A 35 16.03 -3.94 -8.13
C GLN A 35 14.94 -3.93 -9.20
N ALA A 36 14.26 -5.05 -9.47
CA ALA A 36 13.44 -5.18 -10.69
C ALA A 36 11.94 -4.85 -10.52
N CYS A 37 11.40 -4.83 -9.31
CA CYS A 37 10.00 -4.48 -9.06
C CYS A 37 9.91 -3.64 -7.79
N GLY A 38 9.95 -2.31 -7.95
CA GLY A 38 9.68 -1.41 -6.83
C GLY A 38 8.27 -1.65 -6.28
N PRO A 39 8.04 -1.49 -4.96
CA PRO A 39 6.70 -1.52 -4.40
C PRO A 39 5.84 -0.46 -5.12
N PHE A 40 4.79 -0.91 -5.83
CA PHE A 40 3.79 0.02 -6.37
C PHE A 40 3.25 0.88 -5.23
N GLY A 41 3.18 2.20 -5.42
CA GLY A 41 2.59 3.11 -4.44
C GLY A 41 3.38 3.33 -3.16
N ALA A 42 4.70 3.11 -3.14
CA ALA A 42 5.52 3.57 -2.02
C ALA A 42 5.65 5.11 -2.03
N LEU A 43 5.23 5.75 -0.94
CA LEU A 43 5.45 7.16 -0.67
C LEU A 43 6.63 7.30 0.29
N VAL A 44 7.80 7.66 -0.24
CA VAL A 44 9.05 7.79 0.52
C VAL A 44 9.15 9.14 1.25
N PRO A 45 9.99 9.26 2.29
CA PRO A 45 10.25 10.55 2.91
C PRO A 45 10.69 11.62 1.90
N PRO A 46 10.24 12.89 2.03
CA PRO A 46 10.57 13.96 1.08
C PRO A 46 12.07 14.15 0.84
N ALA A 47 12.87 14.01 1.91
CA ALA A 47 14.33 14.14 1.83
C ALA A 47 14.99 13.07 0.95
N PHE A 48 14.41 11.85 0.89
CA PHE A 48 14.88 10.80 -0.02
C PHE A 48 14.35 11.03 -1.45
N ALA A 49 13.07 11.40 -1.59
CA ALA A 49 12.42 11.65 -2.88
C ALA A 49 13.20 12.65 -3.76
N ALA A 50 13.74 13.72 -3.14
CA ALA A 50 14.44 14.81 -3.83
C ALA A 50 15.65 14.38 -4.69
N GLY A 51 16.28 13.22 -4.41
CA GLY A 51 17.43 12.70 -5.16
C GLY A 51 17.24 11.32 -5.78
N ALA A 52 16.10 10.67 -5.53
CA ALA A 52 15.95 9.23 -5.77
C ALA A 52 15.15 8.85 -7.03
N GLY A 53 14.31 9.75 -7.57
CA GLY A 53 13.33 9.42 -8.60
C GLY A 53 12.10 8.68 -8.05
N GLU A 54 11.99 8.56 -6.72
CA GLU A 54 10.81 8.07 -5.99
C GLU A 54 10.00 9.25 -5.45
N HIS A 55 8.76 8.99 -5.03
CA HIS A 55 7.77 10.04 -4.79
C HIS A 55 7.36 10.08 -3.33
N SER A 56 7.13 11.29 -2.81
CA SER A 56 6.63 11.50 -1.45
C SER A 56 5.13 11.73 -1.40
N SER A 57 4.43 11.80 -2.54
CA SER A 57 2.99 11.99 -2.60
C SER A 57 2.32 11.25 -3.76
N CYS A 58 1.02 11.03 -3.63
CA CYS A 58 0.11 10.65 -4.70
C CYS A 58 -1.11 11.58 -4.72
N HIS A 59 -1.79 11.64 -5.86
CA HIS A 59 -2.93 12.52 -6.08
C HIS A 59 -4.05 11.78 -6.82
N ALA A 60 -5.28 11.95 -6.36
CA ALA A 60 -6.47 11.39 -6.98
C ALA A 60 -7.58 12.44 -7.09
N GLU A 61 -8.25 12.48 -8.25
CA GLU A 61 -9.48 13.23 -8.46
C GLU A 61 -10.62 12.29 -8.87
N CYS A 62 -11.74 12.37 -8.14
CA CYS A 62 -12.95 11.59 -8.39
C CYS A 62 -14.13 12.51 -8.73
N LEU A 63 -15.09 12.00 -9.50
CA LEU A 63 -16.37 12.68 -9.73
C LEU A 63 -17.46 11.97 -8.93
N LEU A 64 -18.35 12.75 -8.32
CA LEU A 64 -19.47 12.26 -7.53
C LEU A 64 -20.73 13.07 -7.84
N GLU A 65 -21.83 12.38 -8.06
CA GLU A 65 -23.15 12.93 -8.26
C GLU A 65 -24.00 12.66 -7.02
N HIS A 66 -24.65 13.68 -6.48
CA HIS A 66 -25.57 13.52 -5.36
C HIS A 66 -26.92 13.05 -5.90
N GLU A 67 -27.39 11.91 -5.42
CA GLU A 67 -28.74 11.44 -5.72
C GLU A 67 -29.70 12.00 -4.68
N PRO A 68 -30.48 13.06 -4.97
CA PRO A 68 -31.48 13.50 -4.00
C PRO A 68 -32.49 12.39 -3.75
N GLY A 69 -32.84 12.14 -2.49
CA GLY A 69 -34.05 11.37 -2.16
C GLY A 69 -35.23 11.95 -2.93
N GLY A 70 -36.12 11.08 -3.45
CA GLY A 70 -37.09 11.32 -4.54
C GLY A 70 -38.14 12.43 -4.39
N GLY A 71 -37.73 13.63 -3.99
CA GLY A 71 -38.52 14.84 -3.82
C GLY A 71 -37.72 16.14 -3.85
N ALA A 72 -36.39 16.13 -4.05
CA ALA A 72 -35.63 17.38 -4.15
C ALA A 72 -35.87 18.04 -5.52
N GLY A 73 -36.47 19.22 -5.50
CA GLY A 73 -36.58 20.10 -6.65
C GLY A 73 -35.22 20.61 -7.16
N LEU A 74 -35.27 21.44 -8.20
CA LEU A 74 -34.13 22.01 -8.91
C LEU A 74 -33.03 22.57 -7.99
N VAL A 75 -31.80 22.49 -8.54
CA VAL A 75 -30.42 22.63 -7.99
C VAL A 75 -30.10 23.87 -7.11
N THR A 76 -31.04 24.78 -6.81
CA THR A 76 -30.70 26.12 -6.30
C THR A 76 -31.16 26.46 -4.88
N ASP A 77 -31.66 25.51 -4.08
CA ASP A 77 -32.15 25.84 -2.73
C ASP A 77 -31.06 25.64 -1.65
N PRO A 78 -30.50 26.73 -1.07
CA PRO A 78 -29.49 26.67 -0.01
C PRO A 78 -29.99 25.99 1.29
N GLY A 79 -31.31 25.79 1.45
CA GLY A 79 -31.87 25.02 2.56
C GLY A 79 -31.51 23.53 2.59
N HIS A 80 -30.99 22.97 1.48
CA HIS A 80 -30.67 21.54 1.35
C HIS A 80 -29.21 21.19 1.66
N GLN A 81 -28.41 22.13 2.18
CA GLN A 81 -27.00 21.92 2.52
C GLN A 81 -26.82 20.93 3.70
N ALA A 82 -27.83 20.77 4.55
CA ALA A 82 -27.82 19.84 5.68
C ALA A 82 -27.94 18.35 5.29
N ASP A 83 -28.38 18.05 4.06
CA ASP A 83 -28.65 16.68 3.60
C ASP A 83 -27.49 16.06 2.79
N LEU A 84 -26.34 16.73 2.73
CA LEU A 84 -25.19 16.27 1.94
C LEU A 84 -24.50 15.00 2.47
N GLY A 85 -24.80 14.60 3.70
CA GLY A 85 -24.18 13.45 4.32
C GLY A 85 -22.68 13.62 4.61
N VAL A 86 -21.98 12.50 4.72
CA VAL A 86 -20.58 12.42 5.17
C VAL A 86 -19.76 11.66 4.15
N LEU A 87 -18.61 12.21 3.80
CA LEU A 87 -17.55 11.49 3.11
C LEU A 87 -16.70 10.76 4.16
N ARG A 88 -16.70 9.43 4.11
CA ARG A 88 -15.69 8.62 4.77
C ARG A 88 -14.47 8.52 3.86
N VAL A 89 -13.31 8.89 4.40
CA VAL A 89 -12.02 8.67 3.74
C VAL A 89 -11.18 7.74 4.60
N ARG A 90 -10.65 6.70 3.99
CA ARG A 90 -9.73 5.77 4.62
C ARG A 90 -8.39 5.81 3.92
N VAL A 91 -7.33 6.07 4.67
CA VAL A 91 -5.95 5.90 4.22
C VAL A 91 -5.48 4.51 4.64
N ARG A 92 -4.94 3.74 3.69
CA ARG A 92 -4.35 2.43 3.98
C ARG A 92 -2.95 2.34 3.39
N PHE A 93 -2.02 1.78 4.15
CA PHE A 93 -0.65 1.53 3.70
C PHE A 93 -0.02 0.42 4.53
N LEU A 94 1.10 -0.12 4.04
CA LEU A 94 1.96 -1.01 4.79
C LEU A 94 3.12 -0.22 5.40
N ARG A 95 3.43 -0.54 6.65
CA ARG A 95 4.66 -0.11 7.35
C ARG A 95 5.63 -1.28 7.45
N LEU A 96 6.93 -1.02 7.37
CA LEU A 96 7.93 -2.03 7.70
C LEU A 96 8.06 -2.19 9.23
N VAL A 97 8.29 -3.44 9.63
CA VAL A 97 8.55 -3.85 11.00
C VAL A 97 9.79 -4.75 10.98
N ASP A 98 10.81 -4.34 11.72
CA ASP A 98 12.04 -5.11 11.88
C ASP A 98 11.86 -6.19 12.92
N ARG A 99 12.38 -7.38 12.62
CA ARG A 99 12.33 -8.54 13.50
C ARG A 99 13.75 -8.97 13.82
N SER A 100 14.06 -9.02 15.11
CA SER A 100 15.33 -9.56 15.61
C SER A 100 15.06 -10.63 16.67
N GLU A 101 15.75 -11.76 16.55
CA GLU A 101 15.76 -12.78 17.60
C GLU A 101 16.85 -12.48 18.62
N TRP A 102 16.56 -12.72 19.88
CA TRP A 102 17.48 -12.54 21.00
C TRP A 102 17.51 -13.83 21.82
N VAL A 103 18.72 -14.32 22.11
CA VAL A 103 18.94 -15.50 22.95
C VAL A 103 19.61 -15.04 24.23
N GLY A 104 19.12 -15.50 25.39
CA GLY A 104 19.83 -15.34 26.66
C GLY A 104 21.00 -16.31 26.76
N ARG A 105 22.25 -15.81 26.78
CA ARG A 105 23.45 -16.58 27.14
C ARG A 105 24.01 -16.06 28.45
N HIS A 106 24.15 -16.93 29.46
CA HIS A 106 24.78 -16.60 30.75
C HIS A 106 24.27 -15.28 31.38
N GLY A 107 22.96 -15.03 31.35
CA GLY A 107 22.36 -13.80 31.89
C GLY A 107 22.42 -12.57 30.98
N ALA A 108 23.09 -12.63 29.83
CA ALA A 108 23.14 -11.57 28.82
C ALA A 108 22.29 -11.92 27.59
N LEU A 109 21.46 -10.98 27.12
CA LEU A 109 20.71 -11.12 25.87
C LEU A 109 21.62 -10.68 24.70
N SER A 110 21.84 -11.56 23.72
CA SER A 110 22.57 -11.25 22.49
C SER A 110 21.67 -11.40 21.26
N PRO A 111 21.74 -10.49 20.27
CA PRO A 111 20.98 -10.62 19.03
C PRO A 111 21.50 -11.81 18.21
N VAL A 112 20.58 -12.56 17.61
CA VAL A 112 20.86 -13.64 16.67
C VAL A 112 20.82 -13.06 15.26
N GLY A 113 21.90 -13.22 14.49
CA GLY A 113 22.02 -12.65 13.15
C GLY A 113 21.07 -13.23 12.09
N THR A 114 20.23 -14.21 12.46
CA THR A 114 19.23 -14.79 11.55
C THR A 114 18.02 -15.26 12.35
N VAL A 115 16.85 -14.69 12.04
CA VAL A 115 15.56 -15.15 12.60
C VAL A 115 15.26 -16.53 12.01
N ARG A 116 14.84 -17.50 12.81
CA ARG A 116 14.45 -18.84 12.33
C ARG A 116 12.99 -19.12 12.62
N ALA A 117 12.29 -19.66 11.64
CA ALA A 117 10.94 -20.16 11.81
C ALA A 117 10.92 -21.27 12.88
N PRO A 118 9.77 -21.50 13.55
CA PRO A 118 9.60 -22.61 14.49
C PRO A 118 9.95 -23.99 13.90
N HIS A 119 10.02 -24.09 12.57
CA HIS A 119 10.31 -25.31 11.82
C HIS A 119 11.75 -25.36 11.27
N GLY A 120 12.64 -24.47 11.73
CA GLY A 120 14.08 -24.51 11.47
C GLY A 120 14.58 -23.80 10.20
N GLY A 121 13.70 -23.23 9.38
CA GLY A 121 14.08 -22.43 8.20
C GLY A 121 14.40 -20.96 8.56
N PRO A 122 15.15 -20.21 7.71
CA PRO A 122 15.32 -18.77 7.89
C PRO A 122 13.98 -18.02 7.75
N CYS A 123 13.71 -17.08 8.65
CA CYS A 123 12.59 -16.14 8.58
C CYS A 123 13.05 -14.79 8.04
N ALA A 124 12.10 -14.03 7.46
CA ALA A 124 12.34 -12.66 7.06
C ALA A 124 12.83 -11.80 8.23
N SER A 125 13.87 -10.99 7.99
CA SER A 125 14.34 -10.01 8.97
C SER A 125 13.41 -8.80 9.12
N GLN A 126 12.53 -8.60 8.13
CA GLN A 126 11.51 -7.56 8.13
C GLN A 126 10.16 -8.13 7.68
N GLU A 127 9.09 -7.54 8.19
CA GLU A 127 7.72 -7.82 7.78
C GLU A 127 6.98 -6.51 7.47
N ALA A 128 5.89 -6.60 6.72
CA ALA A 128 5.03 -5.48 6.39
C ALA A 128 3.70 -5.62 7.12
N VAL A 129 3.31 -4.59 7.88
CA VAL A 129 2.05 -4.57 8.66
C VAL A 129 1.13 -3.48 8.11
N ALA A 130 -0.16 -3.77 7.98
CA ALA A 130 -1.14 -2.80 7.51
C ALA A 130 -1.46 -1.75 8.58
N CYS A 131 -1.55 -0.50 8.14
CA CYS A 131 -2.08 0.63 8.89
C CYS A 131 -3.33 1.15 8.18
N GLU A 132 -4.34 1.51 8.95
CA GLU A 132 -5.60 2.07 8.46
C GLU A 132 -5.96 3.26 9.34
N GLU A 133 -6.22 4.41 8.72
CA GLU A 133 -6.73 5.60 9.39
C GLU A 133 -8.00 6.06 8.68
N ASP A 134 -9.08 6.25 9.44
CA ASP A 134 -10.37 6.72 8.94
C ASP A 134 -10.60 8.17 9.36
N ALA A 135 -11.14 8.97 8.44
CA ALA A 135 -11.67 10.29 8.71
C ALA A 135 -13.10 10.41 8.15
N LEU A 136 -13.94 11.14 8.88
CA LEU A 136 -15.32 11.44 8.49
C LEU A 136 -15.44 12.95 8.29
N ILE A 137 -15.83 13.36 7.09
CA ILE A 137 -15.88 14.77 6.71
C ILE A 137 -17.30 15.09 6.26
N PRO A 138 -17.99 16.04 6.91
CA PRO A 138 -19.27 16.52 6.42
C PRO A 138 -19.10 17.10 5.01
N LEU A 139 -19.86 16.60 4.03
CA LEU A 139 -19.72 17.06 2.65
C LEU A 139 -20.15 18.53 2.50
N ALA A 140 -21.00 19.03 3.39
CA ALA A 140 -21.35 20.44 3.49
C ALA A 140 -20.15 21.35 3.78
N ASP A 141 -19.18 20.89 4.56
CA ASP A 141 -17.99 21.67 4.91
C ASP A 141 -16.88 21.53 3.87
N LEU A 142 -16.90 20.46 3.07
CA LEU A 142 -15.96 20.26 1.97
C LEU A 142 -16.40 21.00 0.70
N LEU A 143 -17.72 21.13 0.50
CA LEU A 143 -18.36 21.75 -0.66
C LEU A 143 -18.84 23.18 -0.37
N VAL A 144 -18.24 23.88 0.60
CA VAL A 144 -18.65 25.23 1.01
C VAL A 144 -18.78 26.12 -0.20
N GLY A 145 -20.03 26.45 -0.53
CA GLY A 145 -20.33 27.48 -1.51
C GLY A 145 -20.05 28.81 -0.86
N SER A 146 -18.85 29.34 -1.02
CA SER A 146 -18.75 30.79 -0.86
C SER A 146 -19.55 31.42 -2.01
N GLY A 147 -20.25 32.52 -1.75
CA GLY A 147 -21.02 33.24 -2.78
C GLY A 147 -20.17 33.88 -3.90
N ASP A 148 -18.90 33.50 -4.02
CA ASP A 148 -18.03 33.75 -5.14
C ASP A 148 -18.38 32.77 -6.29
N PRO A 149 -18.42 33.20 -7.56
CA PRO A 149 -18.55 32.29 -8.69
C PRO A 149 -17.40 31.27 -8.83
N ASP A 150 -16.22 31.52 -8.26
CA ASP A 150 -15.07 30.59 -8.32
C ASP A 150 -14.17 30.65 -7.07
N PRO A 151 -14.65 30.23 -5.88
CA PRO A 151 -13.83 30.25 -4.69
C PRO A 151 -12.82 29.13 -4.68
N ASP A 152 -11.63 29.41 -4.13
CA ASP A 152 -10.70 28.37 -3.71
C ASP A 152 -11.45 27.37 -2.80
N PRO A 153 -11.44 26.07 -3.14
CA PRO A 153 -12.21 25.10 -2.38
C PRO A 153 -11.65 24.98 -0.96
N ALA A 154 -12.53 24.71 0.02
CA ALA A 154 -12.12 24.49 1.40
C ALA A 154 -11.10 23.34 1.46
N LEU A 155 -9.87 23.65 1.85
CA LEU A 155 -8.80 22.66 1.98
C LEU A 155 -8.82 22.03 3.38
N TRP A 156 -9.17 20.76 3.42
CA TRP A 156 -9.14 19.94 4.63
C TRP A 156 -7.81 19.22 4.75
N THR A 157 -7.08 19.46 5.83
CA THR A 157 -5.80 18.80 6.11
C THR A 157 -5.95 17.85 7.29
N ILE A 158 -5.73 16.56 7.04
CA ILE A 158 -5.90 15.48 8.02
C ILE A 158 -4.53 14.85 8.30
N PRO A 159 -4.03 14.89 9.54
CA PRO A 159 -2.79 14.21 9.90
C PRO A 159 -2.99 12.69 9.94
N VAL A 160 -2.06 11.95 9.35
CA VAL A 160 -1.99 10.49 9.38
C VAL A 160 -0.71 10.11 10.13
N VAL A 161 -0.85 9.57 11.34
CA VAL A 161 0.29 9.30 12.22
C VAL A 161 0.32 7.82 12.62
N ALA A 162 1.35 7.09 12.20
CA ALA A 162 1.63 5.77 12.75
C ALA A 162 2.81 5.86 13.73
N PRO A 163 2.58 5.69 15.05
CA PRO A 163 3.63 5.88 16.04
C PRO A 163 4.75 4.85 15.91
N ALA A 164 5.95 5.24 16.36
CA ALA A 164 7.05 4.32 16.59
C ALA A 164 6.70 3.36 17.73
N GLY A 165 7.33 2.19 17.74
CA GLY A 165 7.04 1.21 18.77
C GLY A 165 7.97 0.01 18.72
N ARG A 166 7.89 -0.77 19.79
CA ARG A 166 8.68 -1.96 20.00
C ARG A 166 7.85 -2.96 20.80
N GLU A 167 7.85 -4.20 20.33
CA GLU A 167 7.17 -5.32 20.99
C GLU A 167 8.18 -6.45 21.23
N VAL A 168 8.05 -7.14 22.36
CA VAL A 168 8.90 -8.29 22.69
C VAL A 168 8.00 -9.50 22.93
N GLN A 169 8.17 -10.52 22.10
CA GLN A 169 7.41 -11.77 22.17
C GLN A 169 8.33 -12.90 22.66
N PRO A 170 7.94 -13.65 23.71
CA PRO A 170 8.67 -14.85 24.09
C PRO A 170 8.50 -15.94 23.02
N VAL A 171 9.58 -16.63 22.67
CA VAL A 171 9.51 -17.81 21.81
C VAL A 171 9.27 -19.01 22.72
N THR A 172 8.03 -19.50 22.75
CA THR A 172 7.74 -20.78 23.41
C THR A 172 8.47 -21.87 22.63
N ALA A 173 9.35 -22.62 23.31
CA ALA A 173 9.91 -23.82 22.71
C ALA A 173 8.76 -24.73 22.28
N PRO A 174 8.82 -25.39 21.12
CA PRO A 174 7.84 -26.42 20.81
C PRO A 174 7.83 -27.40 21.98
N SER A 175 6.68 -27.57 22.62
CA SER A 175 6.47 -28.62 23.61
C SER A 175 6.86 -29.91 22.91
N GLU A 176 7.91 -30.58 23.40
CA GLU A 176 8.17 -31.96 23.03
C GLU A 176 6.93 -32.74 23.44
N ALA A 177 6.01 -32.95 22.50
CA ALA A 177 5.05 -34.02 22.63
C ALA A 177 5.89 -35.29 22.78
N PRO A 178 5.69 -36.10 23.82
CA PRO A 178 6.47 -37.31 24.01
C PRO A 178 6.30 -38.16 22.75
N ALA A 179 7.42 -38.54 22.13
CA ALA A 179 7.39 -39.40 20.97
C ALA A 179 6.58 -40.66 21.31
N PRO A 180 5.57 -41.06 20.50
CA PRO A 180 4.92 -42.35 20.71
C PRO A 180 5.99 -43.43 20.64
N GLY A 181 6.14 -44.18 21.74
CA GLY A 181 7.18 -45.17 21.92
C GLY A 181 7.19 -46.18 20.78
N GLY A 182 8.24 -46.15 19.97
CA GLY A 182 8.59 -47.17 18.98
C GLY A 182 10.03 -47.62 19.19
N PRO A 183 10.31 -48.94 19.14
CA PRO A 183 11.61 -49.47 19.56
C PRO A 183 12.72 -49.05 18.57
N TRP A 184 13.83 -48.60 19.15
CA TRP A 184 15.09 -48.31 18.49
C TRP A 184 15.60 -49.49 17.65
N ARG A 185 16.13 -49.19 16.46
CA ARG A 185 17.15 -50.03 15.80
C ARG A 185 18.42 -49.21 15.55
N ALA A 186 19.54 -49.80 15.92
CA ALA A 186 20.90 -49.30 15.69
C ALA A 186 21.43 -49.75 14.33
N GLY A 187 22.26 -48.91 13.69
CA GLY A 187 23.10 -49.33 12.56
C GLY A 187 23.74 -48.21 11.71
N ALA A 188 24.80 -47.56 12.25
CA ALA A 188 26.06 -47.07 11.61
C ALA A 188 26.07 -46.19 10.33
N PRO A 189 27.22 -45.57 9.94
CA PRO A 189 28.35 -45.01 10.71
C PRO A 189 28.58 -43.49 10.44
N ALA A 190 29.50 -42.91 11.21
CA ALA A 190 29.91 -41.50 11.14
C ALA A 190 30.79 -41.16 9.91
N ALA A 191 30.57 -39.97 9.32
CA ALA A 191 31.63 -39.04 8.91
C ALA A 191 31.05 -37.77 8.26
N ALA A 192 31.29 -36.61 8.90
CA ALA A 192 31.77 -35.37 8.30
C ALA A 192 31.70 -34.28 9.36
N SER A 193 32.87 -33.91 9.88
CA SER A 193 33.04 -32.82 10.83
C SER A 193 32.59 -31.50 10.20
N ALA A 194 31.39 -31.04 10.56
CA ALA A 194 31.02 -29.64 10.48
C ALA A 194 31.82 -28.86 11.55
N PRO A 195 32.19 -27.59 11.32
CA PRO A 195 32.85 -26.79 12.34
C PRO A 195 32.00 -26.79 13.61
N LEU A 196 32.66 -26.85 14.77
CA LEU A 196 32.04 -26.75 16.10
C LEU A 196 31.33 -25.38 16.23
N SER A 197 30.12 -25.26 15.66
CA SER A 197 29.12 -24.36 16.17
C SER A 197 28.87 -24.82 17.59
N ALA A 198 29.26 -23.99 18.57
CA ALA A 198 29.06 -24.21 19.99
C ALA A 198 27.72 -24.92 20.23
N ARG A 199 27.77 -26.14 20.77
CA ARG A 199 26.60 -26.94 21.17
C ARG A 199 25.64 -26.00 21.90
N GLU A 200 24.53 -25.66 21.26
CA GLU A 200 23.50 -24.82 21.85
C GLU A 200 23.00 -25.53 23.10
N ALA A 201 23.08 -24.87 24.26
CA ALA A 201 22.49 -25.39 25.48
C ALA A 201 20.97 -25.49 25.26
N PRO A 202 20.37 -26.69 25.34
CA PRO A 202 18.92 -26.82 25.26
C PRO A 202 18.30 -26.04 26.43
N GLY A 203 17.41 -25.08 26.12
CA GLY A 203 16.64 -24.33 27.12
C GLY A 203 16.99 -22.85 27.32
N ALA A 204 17.89 -22.25 26.54
CA ALA A 204 18.11 -20.80 26.62
C ALA A 204 16.85 -20.03 26.18
N PRO A 205 16.34 -19.06 26.99
CA PRO A 205 15.15 -18.31 26.64
C PRO A 205 15.38 -17.49 25.37
N ARG A 206 14.48 -17.67 24.38
CA ARG A 206 14.47 -16.94 23.12
C ARG A 206 13.37 -15.88 23.13
N ARG A 207 13.65 -14.71 22.57
CA ARG A 207 12.70 -13.60 22.41
C ARG A 207 12.77 -13.08 20.99
N VAL A 208 11.63 -12.78 20.39
CA VAL A 208 11.54 -12.02 19.15
C VAL A 208 11.23 -10.58 19.53
N VAL A 209 12.03 -9.65 19.04
CA VAL A 209 11.80 -8.20 19.17
C VAL A 209 11.32 -7.70 17.82
N ARG A 210 10.12 -7.11 17.81
CA ARG A 210 9.56 -6.38 16.67
C ARG A 210 9.76 -4.89 16.94
N ALA A 211 10.30 -4.15 15.99
CA ALA A 211 10.52 -2.71 16.13
C ALA A 211 10.10 -1.99 14.85
N TRP A 212 9.60 -0.77 14.98
CA TRP A 212 9.09 -0.02 13.84
C TRP A 212 9.19 1.49 14.04
N HIS A 213 9.43 2.22 12.97
CA HIS A 213 9.68 3.66 12.99
C HIS A 213 8.39 4.49 13.02
N ARG A 214 8.47 5.73 13.48
CA ARG A 214 7.34 6.66 13.34
C ARG A 214 7.16 7.02 11.86
N LEU A 215 5.91 7.06 11.43
CA LEU A 215 5.49 7.59 10.14
C LEU A 215 4.55 8.77 10.37
N ASP A 216 4.81 9.86 9.68
CA ASP A 216 3.97 11.03 9.62
C ASP A 216 3.59 11.27 8.16
N ALA A 217 2.31 11.47 7.90
CA ALA A 217 1.77 11.82 6.60
C ALA A 217 0.62 12.81 6.75
N GLU A 218 0.26 13.43 5.63
CA GLU A 218 -0.79 14.42 5.54
C GLU A 218 -1.71 14.05 4.37
N LEU A 219 -3.01 13.97 4.63
CA LEU A 219 -4.04 13.86 3.61
C LEU A 219 -4.71 15.22 3.44
N ARG A 220 -4.60 15.78 2.23
CA ARG A 220 -5.30 17.00 1.83
C ARG A 220 -6.51 16.64 1.00
N LEU A 221 -7.66 17.23 1.33
CA LEU A 221 -8.91 17.02 0.61
C LEU A 221 -9.54 18.35 0.27
N SER A 222 -10.14 18.42 -0.91
CA SER A 222 -10.97 19.53 -1.32
C SER A 222 -12.06 19.01 -2.23
N ALA A 223 -13.21 19.68 -2.28
CA ALA A 223 -14.23 19.37 -3.27
C ALA A 223 -14.83 20.64 -3.83
N ARG A 224 -15.25 20.58 -5.10
CA ARG A 224 -15.92 21.69 -5.77
C ARG A 224 -17.13 21.20 -6.55
N TRP A 225 -18.19 21.98 -6.53
CA TRP A 225 -19.33 21.77 -7.43
C TRP A 225 -18.89 21.94 -8.88
N LEU A 226 -19.45 21.13 -9.76
CA LEU A 226 -19.22 21.21 -11.18
C LEU A 226 -20.35 22.01 -11.85
N PRO A 227 -20.05 22.86 -12.84
CA PRO A 227 -21.08 23.56 -13.59
C PRO A 227 -22.03 22.58 -14.30
N GLY A 228 -23.31 22.94 -14.36
CA GLY A 228 -24.28 22.22 -15.17
C GLY A 228 -25.54 21.80 -14.41
N PRO A 229 -26.43 21.04 -15.06
CA PRO A 229 -27.73 20.70 -14.51
C PRO A 229 -27.69 19.55 -13.49
N PHE A 230 -26.58 18.81 -13.44
CA PHE A 230 -26.40 17.69 -12.51
C PHE A 230 -25.80 18.19 -11.20
N ARG A 231 -26.26 17.65 -10.08
CA ARG A 231 -25.73 17.95 -8.75
C ARG A 231 -24.43 17.18 -8.52
N ALA A 232 -23.41 17.53 -9.29
CA ALA A 232 -22.14 16.83 -9.34
C ALA A 232 -20.99 17.66 -8.78
N ALA A 233 -20.05 16.99 -8.15
CA ALA A 233 -18.85 17.59 -7.58
C ALA A 233 -17.60 16.81 -8.03
N ARG A 234 -16.46 17.51 -8.01
CA ARG A 234 -15.15 16.89 -8.08
C ARG A 234 -14.53 16.88 -6.69
N LEU A 235 -14.12 15.71 -6.23
CA LEU A 235 -13.29 15.51 -5.05
C LEU A 235 -11.84 15.42 -5.49
N SER A 236 -10.95 16.14 -4.82
CA SER A 236 -9.50 16.06 -5.00
C SER A 236 -8.84 15.66 -3.70
N ALA A 237 -7.90 14.72 -3.78
CA ALA A 237 -7.19 14.15 -2.64
C ALA A 237 -5.69 14.05 -2.93
N GLU A 238 -4.86 14.59 -2.03
CA GLU A 238 -3.41 14.42 -2.05
C GLU A 238 -2.96 13.76 -0.76
N LEU A 239 -2.34 12.59 -0.85
CA LEU A 239 -1.68 11.94 0.29
C LEU A 239 -0.18 12.16 0.17
N ARG A 240 0.43 12.70 1.22
CA ARG A 240 1.86 13.03 1.26
C ARG A 240 2.53 12.45 2.49
N ASN A 241 3.65 11.78 2.31
CA ASN A 241 4.57 11.43 3.39
C ASN A 241 5.31 12.68 3.87
N THR A 242 5.26 12.96 5.16
CA THR A 242 5.93 14.10 5.82
C THR A 242 6.94 13.62 6.88
N SER A 243 7.24 12.33 6.91
CA SER A 243 8.17 11.72 7.86
C SER A 243 9.56 12.35 7.72
N ARG A 244 10.17 12.64 8.88
CA ARG A 244 11.54 13.12 8.93
C ARG A 244 12.50 11.96 8.68
N TRP A 245 13.33 12.09 7.64
CA TRP A 245 14.36 11.11 7.29
C TRP A 245 15.65 11.85 6.92
N SER A 246 16.77 11.26 7.29
CA SER A 246 18.11 11.70 6.89
C SER A 246 18.90 10.47 6.45
N PRO A 247 19.71 10.56 5.39
CA PRO A 247 20.61 9.46 5.03
C PRO A 247 21.50 9.12 6.23
N GLY A 248 21.67 7.84 6.53
CA GLY A 248 22.71 7.42 7.46
C GLY A 248 24.06 7.91 6.93
N THR A 249 24.82 8.67 7.73
CA THR A 249 26.17 9.07 7.35
C THR A 249 27.02 7.82 7.17
N ALA A 250 27.38 7.50 5.92
CA ALA A 250 28.51 6.61 5.66
C ALA A 250 29.72 7.20 6.41
N ALA A 251 30.40 6.37 7.21
CA ALA A 251 31.30 6.79 8.28
C ALA A 251 32.42 7.77 7.88
N ASP A 252 32.70 7.97 6.59
CA ASP A 252 33.93 8.62 6.14
C ASP A 252 33.74 9.89 5.28
N GLY A 253 32.50 10.38 5.09
CA GLY A 253 32.21 11.73 4.54
C GLY A 253 32.77 12.09 3.15
N LEU A 254 33.41 11.16 2.44
CA LEU A 254 34.20 11.41 1.23
C LEU A 254 33.94 10.31 0.18
N ALA A 255 32.72 10.25 -0.37
CA ALA A 255 32.45 9.59 -1.64
C ALA A 255 31.07 10.01 -2.16
N ALA A 256 30.93 10.20 -3.48
CA ALA A 256 29.61 10.14 -4.10
C ALA A 256 29.02 8.75 -3.80
N PRO A 257 27.78 8.63 -3.31
CA PRO A 257 27.23 7.34 -2.89
C PRO A 257 27.26 6.37 -4.08
N GLY A 258 27.93 5.23 -3.89
CA GLY A 258 27.92 4.15 -4.88
C GLY A 258 26.52 3.56 -5.03
N VAL A 259 26.32 2.67 -6.01
CA VAL A 259 25.04 1.95 -6.19
C VAL A 259 24.62 1.19 -4.92
N THR A 260 25.59 0.68 -4.15
CA THR A 260 25.39 0.03 -2.85
C THR A 260 24.91 0.99 -1.76
N ASP A 261 25.42 2.22 -1.73
CA ASP A 261 25.00 3.26 -0.77
C ASP A 261 23.58 3.74 -1.07
N ARG A 262 23.21 3.82 -2.36
CA ARG A 262 21.86 4.19 -2.78
C ARG A 262 20.83 3.11 -2.41
N ALA A 263 21.18 1.83 -2.59
CA ALA A 263 20.32 0.73 -2.18
C ALA A 263 20.13 0.70 -0.65
N ALA A 264 21.21 0.86 0.12
CA ALA A 264 21.14 0.94 1.58
C ALA A 264 20.33 2.16 2.07
N ALA A 265 20.53 3.32 1.45
CA ALA A 265 19.76 4.53 1.77
C ALA A 265 18.27 4.34 1.44
N ARG A 266 17.96 3.63 0.35
CA ARG A 266 16.59 3.29 -0.02
C ARG A 266 15.93 2.35 0.98
N ASP A 267 16.63 1.30 1.39
CA ASP A 267 16.14 0.35 2.40
C ASP A 267 15.85 1.06 3.74
N GLU A 268 16.70 2.03 4.12
CA GLU A 268 16.46 2.86 5.29
C GLU A 268 15.25 3.79 5.11
N ALA A 269 15.14 4.44 3.95
CA ALA A 269 14.00 5.28 3.63
C ALA A 269 12.67 4.51 3.68
N LEU A 270 12.66 3.24 3.23
CA LEU A 270 11.47 2.38 3.29
C LEU A 270 10.93 2.13 4.70
N ARG A 271 11.78 2.19 5.74
CA ARG A 271 11.32 2.09 7.14
C ARG A 271 10.41 3.25 7.53
N GLN A 272 10.55 4.38 6.83
CA GLN A 272 9.78 5.60 7.01
C GLN A 272 8.89 5.92 5.79
N SER A 273 8.54 4.91 4.99
CA SER A 273 7.66 5.03 3.81
C SER A 273 6.26 4.46 4.06
N LEU A 274 5.27 5.03 3.37
CA LEU A 274 3.95 4.43 3.25
C LEU A 274 3.96 3.49 2.04
N ILE A 275 4.09 2.18 2.27
CA ILE A 275 4.21 1.19 1.19
C ILE A 275 2.82 0.80 0.69
N ALA A 276 2.64 0.69 -0.63
CA ALA A 276 1.34 0.38 -1.23
C ALA A 276 0.20 1.28 -0.70
N ALA A 277 0.51 2.57 -0.56
CA ALA A 277 -0.43 3.57 -0.08
C ALA A 277 -1.61 3.71 -1.05
N HIS A 278 -2.82 3.68 -0.52
CA HIS A 278 -4.06 3.83 -1.27
C HIS A 278 -5.15 4.50 -0.42
N LEU A 279 -6.14 5.06 -1.10
CA LEU A 279 -7.28 5.73 -0.46
C LEU A 279 -8.57 4.98 -0.78
N VAL A 280 -9.49 4.94 0.18
CA VAL A 280 -10.86 4.50 -0.04
C VAL A 280 -11.80 5.64 0.32
N PHE A 281 -12.65 6.03 -0.62
CA PHE A 281 -13.68 7.04 -0.42
C PHE A 281 -15.04 6.34 -0.38
N CYS A 282 -15.88 6.68 0.58
CA CYS A 282 -17.26 6.19 0.66
C CYS A 282 -18.18 7.34 1.05
N ALA A 283 -19.21 7.59 0.24
CA ALA A 283 -20.16 8.68 0.43
C ALA A 283 -21.59 8.18 0.20
N PRO A 284 -22.24 7.61 1.24
CA PRO A 284 -23.64 7.20 1.14
C PRO A 284 -24.55 8.38 0.74
N GLY A 285 -25.52 8.13 -0.15
CA GLY A 285 -26.36 9.19 -0.75
C GLY A 285 -25.71 9.88 -1.96
N TRP A 286 -24.50 9.48 -2.31
CA TRP A 286 -23.81 9.90 -3.53
C TRP A 286 -23.46 8.69 -4.37
N ARG A 287 -23.31 8.96 -5.66
CA ARG A 287 -22.78 8.03 -6.65
C ARG A 287 -21.48 8.58 -7.20
N PHE A 288 -20.38 7.87 -7.03
CA PHE A 288 -19.16 8.12 -7.78
C PHE A 288 -19.36 7.72 -9.25
N LEU A 289 -18.76 8.48 -10.15
CA LEU A 289 -18.82 8.22 -11.58
C LEU A 289 -17.54 7.52 -12.03
N SER A 290 -17.69 6.55 -12.93
CA SER A 290 -16.55 5.95 -13.62
C SER A 290 -15.77 7.03 -14.37
N LEU A 291 -14.43 7.01 -14.25
CA LEU A 291 -13.56 7.84 -15.08
C LEU A 291 -13.20 7.16 -16.40
N THR A 292 -13.41 5.84 -16.51
CA THR A 292 -13.09 5.06 -17.70
C THR A 292 -14.29 4.92 -18.63
N ASP A 293 -15.49 4.80 -18.06
CA ASP A 293 -16.77 4.75 -18.77
C ASP A 293 -17.76 5.76 -18.17
N PRO A 294 -17.44 7.08 -18.22
CA PRO A 294 -18.30 8.11 -17.63
C PRO A 294 -19.63 8.23 -18.40
N PRO A 295 -20.73 8.63 -17.74
CA PRO A 295 -21.93 9.02 -18.46
C PRO A 295 -21.64 10.18 -19.42
N TRP A 296 -22.39 10.25 -20.52
CA TRP A 296 -22.11 11.16 -21.64
C TRP A 296 -21.90 12.63 -21.22
N TRP A 297 -22.61 13.10 -20.19
CA TRP A 297 -22.51 14.48 -19.70
C TRP A 297 -21.22 14.74 -18.90
N ALA A 298 -20.61 13.69 -18.33
CA ALA A 298 -19.43 13.77 -17.48
C ALA A 298 -18.12 13.52 -18.24
N VAL A 299 -18.16 13.15 -19.52
CA VAL A 299 -16.98 12.80 -20.34
C VAL A 299 -15.89 13.86 -20.25
N THR A 300 -16.25 15.14 -20.42
CA THR A 300 -15.28 16.25 -20.34
C THR A 300 -14.75 16.43 -18.92
N TYR A 301 -15.61 16.31 -17.90
CA TYR A 301 -15.16 16.42 -16.51
C TYR A 301 -14.20 15.30 -16.11
N ALA A 302 -14.46 14.07 -16.58
CA ALA A 302 -13.62 12.90 -16.34
C ALA A 302 -12.28 13.02 -17.06
N ALA A 303 -12.28 13.48 -18.31
CA ALA A 303 -11.05 13.75 -19.06
C ALA A 303 -10.17 14.84 -18.42
N CYS A 304 -10.78 15.77 -17.69
CA CYS A 304 -10.07 16.81 -16.93
C CYS A 304 -9.66 16.39 -15.52
N CYS A 305 -9.92 15.14 -15.10
CA CYS A 305 -9.43 14.63 -13.82
C CYS A 305 -7.94 14.30 -13.92
N HIS A 306 -7.17 14.74 -12.94
CA HIS A 306 -5.75 14.44 -12.84
C HIS A 306 -5.51 13.39 -11.75
N ASN A 307 -4.82 12.31 -12.09
CA ASN A 307 -4.54 11.20 -11.19
C ASN A 307 -3.07 10.78 -11.32
N GLU A 308 -2.34 10.82 -10.21
CA GLU A 308 -0.92 10.45 -10.15
C GLU A 308 -0.68 9.46 -9.02
N ARG A 309 -0.32 8.22 -9.38
CA ARG A 309 -0.03 7.14 -8.41
C ARG A 309 -1.20 6.80 -7.48
N ALA A 310 -2.40 7.23 -7.85
CA ALA A 310 -3.66 6.90 -7.19
C ALA A 310 -4.76 7.02 -8.25
N TRP A 311 -5.14 5.89 -8.86
CA TRP A 311 -6.16 5.81 -9.90
C TRP A 311 -7.49 5.35 -9.28
N PRO A 312 -8.52 6.20 -9.26
CA PRO A 312 -9.85 5.87 -8.75
C PRO A 312 -10.53 4.79 -9.56
N VAL A 313 -11.08 3.78 -8.88
CA VAL A 313 -12.00 2.79 -9.46
C VAL A 313 -13.20 2.59 -8.56
N LEU A 314 -14.37 2.38 -9.16
CA LEU A 314 -15.60 2.05 -8.44
C LEU A 314 -15.46 0.66 -7.79
N VAL A 315 -15.94 0.53 -6.55
CA VAL A 315 -15.90 -0.74 -5.82
C VAL A 315 -17.24 -1.02 -5.15
N GLY A 316 -17.75 -2.23 -5.36
CA GLY A 316 -19.03 -2.70 -4.85
C GLY A 316 -19.45 -3.98 -5.55
N ASP A 317 -20.53 -4.62 -5.09
CA ASP A 317 -21.04 -5.89 -5.62
C ASP A 317 -21.83 -5.71 -6.95
N GLY A 318 -21.47 -4.70 -7.76
CA GLY A 318 -22.01 -4.43 -9.09
C GLY A 318 -22.59 -3.01 -9.25
N PRO A 319 -23.12 -2.69 -10.45
CA PRO A 319 -23.68 -1.39 -10.77
C PRO A 319 -24.82 -1.00 -9.83
N GLY A 320 -24.82 0.24 -9.32
CA GLY A 320 -25.82 0.73 -8.35
C GLY A 320 -25.37 0.70 -6.89
N HIS A 321 -24.17 0.19 -6.61
CA HIS A 321 -23.47 0.32 -5.33
C HIS A 321 -22.20 1.16 -5.50
N ASP A 322 -22.34 2.27 -6.22
CA ASP A 322 -21.25 3.14 -6.66
C ASP A 322 -20.96 4.25 -5.65
N ASP A 323 -21.30 4.04 -4.37
CA ASP A 323 -21.04 4.98 -3.29
C ASP A 323 -19.60 4.92 -2.77
N THR A 324 -18.79 4.00 -3.31
CA THR A 324 -17.44 3.71 -2.86
C THR A 324 -16.43 3.64 -3.99
N VAL A 325 -15.26 4.26 -3.78
CA VAL A 325 -14.11 4.26 -4.69
C VAL A 325 -12.86 3.79 -3.98
N LEU A 326 -12.04 3.00 -4.68
CA LEU A 326 -10.66 2.69 -4.32
C LEU A 326 -9.71 3.48 -5.24
N ALA A 327 -8.92 4.41 -4.69
CA ALA A 327 -7.82 5.04 -5.43
C ALA A 327 -6.53 4.25 -5.20
N ALA A 328 -6.20 3.37 -6.16
CA ALA A 328 -5.11 2.42 -6.06
C ALA A 328 -3.84 2.93 -6.76
N PRO A 329 -2.63 2.54 -6.32
CA PRO A 329 -1.37 2.90 -6.97
C PRO A 329 -1.08 2.07 -8.23
N VAL A 330 -2.07 1.35 -8.74
CA VAL A 330 -2.05 0.60 -9.99
C VAL A 330 -3.38 0.84 -10.70
N VAL A 331 -3.38 0.83 -12.03
CA VAL A 331 -4.59 0.97 -12.82
C VAL A 331 -5.40 -0.32 -12.74
N LEU A 332 -6.66 -0.23 -12.36
CA LEU A 332 -7.61 -1.33 -12.28
C LEU A 332 -8.85 -0.99 -13.13
N PRO A 333 -9.62 -1.98 -13.61
CA PRO A 333 -10.97 -1.73 -14.09
C PRO A 333 -11.91 -1.43 -12.92
N ASP A 334 -13.04 -0.78 -13.20
CA ASP A 334 -14.13 -0.64 -12.23
C ASP A 334 -14.71 -2.00 -11.82
N HIS A 335 -15.18 -2.06 -10.57
CA HIS A 335 -15.65 -3.27 -9.91
C HIS A 335 -14.64 -4.43 -10.01
N PRO A 336 -13.36 -4.20 -9.63
CA PRO A 336 -12.37 -5.25 -9.68
C PRO A 336 -12.78 -6.39 -8.73
N ARG A 337 -12.76 -7.62 -9.22
CA ARG A 337 -12.98 -8.77 -8.35
C ARG A 337 -11.72 -9.01 -7.53
N PRO A 338 -11.85 -9.33 -6.22
CA PRO A 338 -10.74 -9.83 -5.42
C PRO A 338 -10.43 -11.28 -5.84
N ASP A 339 -10.07 -11.49 -7.10
CA ASP A 339 -9.61 -12.76 -7.61
C ASP A 339 -8.10 -12.90 -7.34
N PRO A 340 -7.62 -14.12 -7.06
CA PRO A 340 -6.20 -14.38 -6.98
C PRO A 340 -5.60 -14.23 -8.37
N ILE A 341 -5.09 -13.04 -8.72
CA ILE A 341 -4.20 -12.92 -9.87
C ILE A 341 -3.04 -13.91 -9.65
N ALA A 342 -3.01 -14.98 -10.45
CA ALA A 342 -1.81 -15.79 -10.63
C ALA A 342 -0.71 -14.84 -11.13
N PRO A 343 0.55 -14.99 -10.68
CA PRO A 343 1.60 -14.02 -10.99
C PRO A 343 1.71 -13.86 -12.50
N ALA A 344 1.24 -12.73 -13.03
CA ALA A 344 1.52 -12.32 -14.40
C ALA A 344 2.95 -11.80 -14.49
N PHE A 345 3.91 -12.57 -13.98
CA PHE A 345 5.29 -12.50 -14.43
C PHE A 345 5.42 -13.50 -15.58
N GLY A 346 4.82 -13.12 -16.72
CA GLY A 346 5.27 -13.65 -17.99
C GLY A 346 6.72 -13.23 -18.14
N THR A 347 7.64 -14.18 -17.99
CA THR A 347 9.02 -14.06 -18.47
C THR A 347 8.98 -14.00 -20.00
N THR A 348 8.46 -12.91 -20.56
CA THR A 348 8.72 -12.62 -21.96
C THR A 348 10.15 -12.11 -22.00
N ARG A 349 11.08 -13.04 -22.23
CA ARG A 349 12.37 -12.69 -22.83
C ARG A 349 12.04 -11.91 -24.10
N LEU A 350 12.31 -10.60 -24.10
CA LEU A 350 12.53 -9.87 -25.34
C LEU A 350 13.77 -10.49 -25.99
N SER A 351 13.56 -11.49 -26.82
CA SER A 351 14.56 -12.07 -27.71
C SER A 351 14.02 -11.95 -29.13
N GLY A 352 14.60 -11.03 -29.90
CA GLY A 352 14.43 -10.98 -31.35
C GLY A 352 14.36 -9.55 -31.89
N PRO A 353 15.38 -9.06 -32.62
CA PRO A 353 15.28 -7.80 -33.34
C PRO A 353 14.29 -7.94 -34.50
N LEU A 354 13.46 -6.91 -34.68
CA LEU A 354 12.56 -6.73 -35.81
C LEU A 354 13.41 -6.55 -37.07
N ALA A 355 13.70 -7.63 -37.80
CA ALA A 355 14.29 -7.56 -39.12
C ALA A 355 13.20 -7.22 -40.13
N ALA A 356 13.40 -6.10 -40.83
CA ALA A 356 12.56 -5.63 -41.92
C ALA A 356 12.39 -6.71 -43.01
N HIS A 357 11.15 -7.01 -43.39
CA HIS A 357 10.86 -7.71 -44.64
C HIS A 357 10.80 -6.68 -45.79
N PRO A 358 11.60 -6.85 -46.86
CA PRO A 358 11.42 -6.09 -48.08
C PRO A 358 10.25 -6.63 -48.89
N HIS A 359 9.44 -5.72 -49.43
CA HIS A 359 8.42 -5.98 -50.44
C HIS A 359 9.00 -6.74 -51.65
N GLY A 360 8.40 -7.88 -52.00
CA GLY A 360 8.56 -8.57 -53.28
C GLY A 360 7.21 -8.67 -54.00
N PRO A 361 7.15 -8.58 -55.34
CA PRO A 361 5.92 -8.39 -56.10
C PRO A 361 5.08 -9.68 -56.24
N PRO A 362 3.77 -9.57 -56.54
CA PRO A 362 2.89 -10.74 -56.66
C PRO A 362 3.12 -11.52 -57.98
N PRO A 363 2.95 -12.87 -57.99
CA PRO A 363 2.94 -13.66 -59.22
C PRO A 363 1.57 -13.63 -59.93
N PRO A 364 1.53 -13.95 -61.25
CA PRO A 364 0.45 -13.56 -62.15
C PRO A 364 -0.71 -14.56 -62.25
N VAL A 365 -1.89 -13.94 -62.49
CA VAL A 365 -3.23 -14.39 -62.94
C VAL A 365 -3.86 -15.62 -62.27
#